data_AF-A0A1V9FF19-F1
#
_entry.id   AF-A0A1V9FF19-F1
#
_cell.length_a   1.000
_cell.length_b   1.000
_cell.length_c   1.000
_cell.angle_alpha   90.00
_cell.angle_beta   90.00
_cell.angle_gamma   90.00
#
_symmetry.space_group_name_H-M   'P 1'
#
loop_
_entity.id
_entity.type
_entity.pdbx_description
1 polymer ?
#
loop_
_entity_poly.entity_id
_entity_poly.type
_entity_poly.pdbx_seq_one_letter_code
_entity_poly.pdbx_strand_id
1 'polypeptide(L)'
;MKKKKTVPRDRGAAQSSPKPVAPSPAAAPSGKQASPATTTGFKSFILFVAAIISLLIFFGLEPNKLWLNQRIIPYWDDFKEQKLNLDLEERKLARYQTDYLFAKNVTGFFEKRGSAGKVLVLLPPTDYFKAHNLDIHVPEPAVFYYFTGLKTIWPNSAEASKANWFISVKNGGLVFDSVSNKQILLDTIAAFNKFKTSL
;
A
#
# COMPACT_ATOMS: atom_id res chain seq x y z
N MET A 1 -5.27 -29.89 -40.76
CA MET A 1 -6.58 -30.44 -40.34
C MET A 1 -6.36 -31.76 -39.59
N LYS A 2 -6.50 -31.79 -38.27
CA LYS A 2 -6.39 -33.02 -37.45
C LYS A 2 -7.74 -33.30 -36.79
N LYS A 3 -8.31 -34.47 -37.08
CA LYS A 3 -9.65 -34.91 -36.68
C LYS A 3 -9.72 -35.22 -35.19
N LYS A 4 -10.73 -34.66 -34.50
CA LYS A 4 -11.14 -35.01 -33.12
C LYS A 4 -11.78 -36.39 -33.12
N LYS A 5 -11.44 -37.24 -32.14
CA LYS A 5 -12.06 -38.54 -31.90
C LYS A 5 -12.94 -38.43 -30.64
N THR A 6 -14.24 -38.56 -30.85
CA THR A 6 -15.29 -38.52 -29.81
C THR A 6 -15.45 -39.93 -29.24
N VAL A 7 -15.45 -40.07 -27.91
CA VAL A 7 -15.72 -41.34 -27.21
C VAL A 7 -17.20 -41.37 -26.78
N PRO A 8 -17.92 -42.49 -26.98
CA PRO A 8 -19.33 -42.60 -26.64
C PRO A 8 -19.60 -42.87 -25.16
N ARG A 9 -20.85 -42.56 -24.80
CA ARG A 9 -21.50 -42.54 -23.49
C ARG A 9 -22.28 -43.84 -23.31
N ASP A 10 -22.00 -44.60 -22.25
CA ASP A 10 -22.83 -45.74 -21.84
C ASP A 10 -23.66 -45.41 -20.60
N ARG A 11 -24.96 -45.74 -20.71
CA ARG A 11 -26.00 -45.65 -19.68
C ARG A 11 -26.00 -46.96 -18.88
N GLY A 12 -25.86 -46.86 -17.56
CA GLY A 12 -26.10 -47.95 -16.60
C GLY A 12 -27.36 -47.69 -15.77
N ALA A 13 -28.06 -48.77 -15.44
CA ALA A 13 -29.47 -48.84 -15.05
C ALA A 13 -29.86 -48.25 -13.68
N ALA A 14 -31.17 -47.98 -13.58
CA ALA A 14 -31.90 -47.57 -12.39
C ALA A 14 -32.00 -48.68 -11.33
N GLN A 15 -31.87 -48.32 -10.05
CA GLN A 15 -32.33 -49.12 -8.91
C GLN A 15 -33.13 -48.25 -7.92
N SER A 16 -34.41 -48.62 -7.83
CA SER A 16 -35.39 -48.52 -6.74
C SER A 16 -35.18 -47.51 -5.60
N SER A 17 -36.12 -46.56 -5.55
CA SER A 17 -36.41 -45.67 -4.41
C SER A 17 -36.86 -46.44 -3.15
N PRO A 18 -36.38 -46.07 -1.95
CA PRO A 18 -37.02 -46.48 -0.69
C PRO A 18 -38.29 -45.65 -0.43
N LYS A 19 -39.33 -46.34 0.05
CA LYS A 19 -40.64 -45.83 0.49
C LYS A 19 -40.52 -44.67 1.50
N PRO A 20 -41.44 -43.69 1.48
CA PRO A 20 -41.45 -42.60 2.45
C PRO A 20 -41.96 -43.10 3.81
N VAL A 21 -41.15 -42.90 4.85
CA VAL A 21 -41.56 -43.06 6.24
C VAL A 21 -42.36 -41.83 6.63
N ALA A 22 -43.62 -42.02 7.01
CA ALA A 22 -44.49 -40.97 7.51
C ALA A 22 -43.98 -40.45 8.86
N PRO A 23 -43.75 -39.13 9.04
CA PRO A 23 -43.50 -38.57 10.35
C PRO A 23 -44.80 -38.41 11.14
N SER A 24 -44.70 -38.78 12.41
CA SER A 24 -45.68 -38.76 13.51
C SER A 24 -46.45 -37.44 13.67
N PRO A 25 -47.72 -37.45 14.13
CA PRO A 25 -48.50 -36.23 14.37
C PRO A 25 -48.08 -35.51 15.66
N ALA A 26 -47.94 -34.18 15.52
CA ALA A 26 -48.12 -33.13 16.51
C ALA A 26 -47.37 -33.20 17.87
N ALA A 27 -46.30 -32.41 17.98
CA ALA A 27 -46.02 -31.67 19.22
C ALA A 27 -46.39 -30.21 18.99
N ALA A 28 -47.31 -29.69 19.81
CA ALA A 28 -47.80 -28.32 19.78
C ALA A 28 -46.65 -27.30 19.86
N PRO A 29 -46.75 -26.12 19.21
CA PRO A 29 -45.83 -25.03 19.46
C PRO A 29 -46.05 -24.53 20.88
N SER A 30 -45.18 -24.94 21.80
CA SER A 30 -45.08 -24.34 23.13
C SER A 30 -44.71 -22.87 22.96
N GLY A 31 -45.62 -22.01 23.42
CA GLY A 31 -45.41 -20.62 23.81
C GLY A 31 -44.42 -19.80 22.97
N LYS A 32 -44.95 -18.90 22.14
CA LYS A 32 -44.26 -17.63 21.87
C LYS A 32 -44.00 -16.96 23.22
N GLN A 33 -42.84 -17.21 23.80
CA GLN A 33 -42.32 -16.38 24.87
C GLN A 33 -41.98 -15.05 24.21
N ALA A 34 -42.85 -14.06 24.41
CA ALA A 34 -42.58 -12.70 24.01
C ALA A 34 -41.21 -12.32 24.57
N SER A 35 -40.22 -12.19 23.69
CA SER A 35 -38.95 -11.57 24.06
C SER A 35 -39.29 -10.21 24.64
N PRO A 36 -38.84 -9.85 25.85
CA PRO A 36 -39.12 -8.53 26.39
C PRO A 36 -38.51 -7.51 25.44
N ALA A 37 -39.39 -6.79 24.74
CA ALA A 37 -39.01 -5.63 24.00
C ALA A 37 -38.45 -4.58 24.97
N THR A 38 -37.46 -3.84 24.48
CA THR A 38 -37.05 -2.52 24.97
C THR A 38 -36.37 -2.45 26.35
N THR A 39 -35.04 -2.55 26.37
CA THR A 39 -34.16 -1.71 27.22
C THR A 39 -32.75 -1.49 26.66
N THR A 40 -32.46 -1.92 25.42
CA THR A 40 -31.12 -1.75 24.83
C THR A 40 -30.79 -0.29 24.54
N GLY A 41 -31.77 0.49 24.05
CA GLY A 41 -31.55 1.90 23.68
C GLY A 41 -31.20 2.81 24.86
N PHE A 42 -31.89 2.66 26.00
CA PHE A 42 -31.63 3.48 27.19
C PHE A 42 -30.26 3.15 27.83
N LYS A 43 -29.89 1.85 27.89
CA LYS A 43 -28.56 1.43 28.35
C LYS A 43 -27.46 1.96 27.43
N SER A 44 -27.63 1.87 26.11
CA SER A 44 -26.68 2.45 25.14
C SER A 44 -26.57 3.97 25.26
N PHE A 45 -27.69 4.66 25.50
CA PHE A 45 -27.68 6.10 25.74
C PHE A 45 -26.91 6.47 27.01
N ILE A 46 -27.15 5.77 28.13
CA ILE A 46 -26.39 5.97 29.37
C ILE A 46 -24.90 5.73 29.14
N LEU A 47 -24.52 4.66 28.45
CA LEU A 47 -23.13 4.35 28.13
C LEU A 47 -22.49 5.42 27.24
N PHE A 48 -23.22 5.97 26.28
CA PHE A 48 -22.76 7.07 25.44
C PHE A 48 -22.51 8.34 26.26
N VAL A 49 -23.46 8.72 27.13
CA VAL A 49 -23.28 9.87 28.04
C VAL A 49 -22.09 9.65 28.97
N ALA A 50 -21.97 8.46 29.55
CA ALA A 50 -20.84 8.10 30.41
C ALA A 50 -19.50 8.16 29.64
N ALA A 51 -19.46 7.75 28.37
CA ALA A 51 -18.28 7.85 27.53
C ALA A 51 -17.89 9.31 27.24
N ILE A 52 -18.86 10.18 26.92
CA ILE A 52 -18.62 11.62 26.75
C ILE A 52 -18.05 12.22 28.04
N ILE A 53 -18.68 11.95 29.19
CA ILE A 53 -18.20 12.46 30.48
C ILE A 53 -16.78 11.95 30.77
N SER A 54 -16.51 10.67 30.50
CA SER A 54 -15.18 10.07 30.69
C SER A 54 -14.13 10.75 29.81
N LEU A 55 -14.46 11.08 28.54
CA LEU A 55 -13.58 11.84 27.65
C LEU A 55 -13.32 13.27 28.16
N LEU A 56 -14.35 13.96 28.65
CA LEU A 56 -14.20 15.30 29.22
C LEU A 56 -13.30 15.29 30.46
N ILE A 57 -13.48 14.31 31.36
CA ILE A 57 -12.60 14.12 32.51
C ILE A 57 -11.18 13.81 32.05
N PHE A 58 -11.02 12.89 31.09
CA PHE A 58 -9.72 12.51 30.54
C PHE A 58 -8.95 13.72 30.00
N PHE A 59 -9.58 14.55 29.18
CA PHE A 59 -8.95 15.75 28.62
C PHE A 59 -8.91 16.94 29.58
N GLY A 60 -9.63 16.89 30.70
CA GLY A 60 -9.52 17.86 31.79
C GLY A 60 -8.25 17.71 32.63
N LEU A 61 -7.61 16.53 32.61
CA LEU A 61 -6.33 16.30 33.27
C LEU A 61 -5.22 17.05 32.53
N GLU A 62 -4.39 17.82 33.25
CA GLU A 62 -3.34 18.69 32.68
C GLU A 62 -2.42 18.01 31.66
N PRO A 63 -1.89 16.79 31.89
CA PRO A 63 -1.07 16.11 30.89
C PRO A 63 -1.81 15.86 29.56
N ASN A 64 -3.07 15.46 29.63
CA ASN A 64 -3.88 15.13 28.45
C ASN A 64 -4.39 16.39 27.75
N LYS A 65 -4.69 17.44 28.52
CA LYS A 65 -5.02 18.76 28.01
C LYS A 65 -3.85 19.36 27.23
N LEU A 66 -2.63 19.25 27.75
CA LEU A 66 -1.41 19.66 27.05
C LEU A 66 -1.21 18.85 25.77
N TRP A 67 -1.37 17.53 25.83
CA TRP A 67 -1.30 16.68 24.64
C TRP A 67 -2.35 17.07 23.58
N LEU A 68 -3.61 17.30 23.97
CA LEU A 68 -4.69 17.76 23.09
C LEU A 68 -4.32 19.09 22.42
N ASN A 69 -3.88 20.08 23.21
CA ASN A 69 -3.56 21.42 22.75
C ASN A 69 -2.27 21.52 21.91
N GLN A 70 -1.31 20.61 22.12
CA GLN A 70 -0.03 20.66 21.42
C GLN A 70 0.03 19.71 20.21
N ARG A 71 -0.74 18.63 20.20
CA ARG A 71 -0.67 17.61 19.15
C ARG A 71 -1.92 17.54 18.30
N ILE A 72 -3.10 17.56 18.91
CA ILE A 72 -4.35 17.26 18.21
C ILE A 72 -4.96 18.51 17.59
N ILE A 73 -5.12 19.59 18.38
CA ILE A 73 -5.69 20.85 17.87
C ILE A 73 -4.79 21.46 16.78
N PRO A 74 -3.47 21.63 17.00
CA PRO A 74 -2.60 22.23 15.98
C PRO A 74 -2.54 21.39 14.70
N TYR A 75 -2.54 20.06 14.80
CA TYR A 75 -2.62 19.20 13.62
C TYR A 75 -3.88 19.47 12.79
N TRP A 76 -5.02 19.72 13.43
CA TRP A 76 -6.26 20.04 12.72
C TRP A 76 -6.22 21.40 12.05
N ASP A 77 -5.63 22.39 12.72
CA ASP A 77 -5.43 23.73 12.16
C ASP A 77 -4.47 23.67 10.96
N ASP A 78 -3.31 23.04 11.12
CA ASP A 78 -2.33 22.80 10.05
C ASP A 78 -2.96 22.02 8.89
N PHE A 79 -3.72 20.96 9.19
CA PHE A 79 -4.40 20.18 8.16
C PHE A 79 -5.41 21.02 7.40
N LYS A 80 -6.18 21.87 8.09
CA LYS A 80 -7.15 22.76 7.46
C LYS A 80 -6.45 23.80 6.59
N GLU A 81 -5.37 24.39 7.08
CA GLU A 81 -4.55 25.35 6.32
C GLU A 81 -3.96 24.70 5.07
N GLN A 82 -3.30 23.56 5.22
CA GLN A 82 -2.76 22.79 4.09
C GLN A 82 -3.88 22.37 3.13
N LYS A 83 -5.05 21.99 3.65
CA LYS A 83 -6.20 21.58 2.83
C LYS A 83 -6.73 22.71 1.95
N LEU A 84 -6.75 23.94 2.47
CA LEU A 84 -7.32 25.10 1.81
C LEU A 84 -6.32 25.82 0.90
N ASN A 85 -5.03 25.82 1.29
CA ASN A 85 -4.04 26.71 0.68
C ASN A 85 -2.99 25.98 -0.17
N LEU A 86 -2.78 24.67 0.02
CA LEU A 86 -1.79 23.91 -0.74
C LEU A 86 -2.48 22.92 -1.66
N ASP A 87 -1.99 22.77 -2.89
CA ASP A 87 -2.41 21.70 -3.75
C ASP A 87 -1.85 20.32 -3.28
N LEU A 88 -2.25 19.24 -3.96
CA LEU A 88 -1.83 17.90 -3.57
C LEU A 88 -0.31 17.67 -3.75
N GLU A 89 0.32 18.29 -4.74
CA GLU A 89 1.75 18.10 -5.03
C GLU A 89 2.60 18.95 -4.07
N GLU A 90 2.18 20.17 -3.75
CA GLU A 90 2.79 21.03 -2.74
C GLU A 90 2.75 20.38 -1.36
N ARG A 91 1.65 19.73 -0.99
CA ARG A 91 1.57 18.97 0.27
C ARG A 91 2.55 17.80 0.32
N LYS A 92 2.71 17.08 -0.80
CA LYS A 92 3.70 15.98 -0.88
C LYS A 92 5.11 16.53 -0.80
N LEU A 93 5.40 17.64 -1.48
CA LEU A 93 6.71 18.29 -1.43
C LEU A 93 7.03 18.80 -0.02
N ALA A 94 6.09 19.44 0.66
CA ALA A 94 6.29 19.90 2.03
C ALA A 94 6.54 18.74 3.01
N ARG A 95 5.84 17.60 2.81
CA ARG A 95 5.93 16.43 3.69
C ARG A 95 7.16 15.57 3.46
N TYR A 96 7.52 15.34 2.21
CA TYR A 96 8.53 14.35 1.80
C TYR A 96 9.80 14.98 1.21
N GLN A 97 9.79 16.30 0.99
CA GLN A 97 10.95 17.12 0.65
C GLN A 97 11.82 16.53 -0.48
N THR A 98 13.11 16.32 -0.19
CA THR A 98 14.15 15.91 -1.14
C THR A 98 13.86 14.58 -1.80
N ASP A 99 13.28 13.62 -1.05
CA ASP A 99 13.02 12.27 -1.54
C ASP A 99 11.93 12.29 -2.61
N TYR A 100 10.90 13.09 -2.36
CA TYR A 100 9.83 13.30 -3.31
C TYR A 100 10.31 14.08 -4.54
N LEU A 101 11.13 15.11 -4.35
CA LEU A 101 11.72 15.85 -5.46
C LEU A 101 12.62 14.96 -6.33
N PHE A 102 13.45 14.12 -5.71
CA PHE A 102 14.25 13.12 -6.41
C PHE A 102 13.37 12.15 -7.22
N ALA A 103 12.35 11.58 -6.59
CA ALA A 103 11.43 10.66 -7.27
C ALA A 103 10.72 11.35 -8.46
N LYS A 104 10.24 12.58 -8.28
CA LYS A 104 9.60 13.37 -9.35
C LYS A 104 10.57 13.68 -10.49
N ASN A 105 11.83 14.00 -10.20
CA ASN A 105 12.85 14.25 -11.23
C ASN A 105 13.12 13.01 -12.08
N VAL A 106 13.26 11.85 -11.42
CA VAL A 106 13.44 10.56 -12.08
C VAL A 106 12.20 10.21 -12.92
N THR A 107 10.99 10.30 -12.36
CA THR A 107 9.77 9.97 -13.09
C THR A 107 9.51 10.92 -14.24
N GLY A 108 9.80 12.22 -14.08
CA GLY A 108 9.67 13.23 -15.13
C GLY A 108 10.52 12.93 -16.37
N PHE A 109 11.67 12.25 -16.21
CA PHE A 109 12.45 11.76 -17.35
C PHE A 109 11.70 10.72 -18.18
N PHE A 110 11.00 9.79 -17.54
CA PHE A 110 10.26 8.70 -18.20
C PHE A 110 8.89 9.14 -18.72
N GLU A 111 8.21 10.05 -18.02
CA GLU A 111 6.94 10.65 -18.46
C GLU A 111 7.12 11.42 -19.77
N LYS A 112 8.16 12.26 -19.86
CA LYS A 112 8.50 13.00 -21.09
C LYS A 112 8.77 12.10 -22.30
N ARG A 113 9.15 10.83 -22.06
CA ARG A 113 9.40 9.80 -23.08
C ARG A 113 8.20 8.87 -23.33
N GLY A 114 7.10 9.04 -22.60
CA GLY A 114 5.93 8.17 -22.69
C GLY A 114 6.19 6.72 -22.26
N SER A 115 7.23 6.47 -21.45
CA SER A 115 7.67 5.12 -21.08
C SER A 115 7.42 4.74 -19.62
N ALA A 116 6.93 5.67 -18.78
CA ALA A 116 6.75 5.47 -17.33
C ALA A 116 6.00 4.17 -16.95
N GLY A 117 4.97 3.78 -17.70
CA GLY A 117 4.19 2.56 -17.41
C GLY A 117 4.87 1.22 -17.76
N LYS A 118 6.02 1.24 -18.47
CA LYS A 118 6.71 0.04 -18.98
C LYS A 118 8.13 -0.14 -18.41
N VAL A 119 8.58 0.78 -17.56
CA VAL A 119 9.94 0.75 -17.02
C VAL A 119 9.97 0.14 -15.62
N LEU A 120 11.05 -0.60 -15.36
CA LEU A 120 11.48 -1.03 -14.05
C LEU A 120 12.91 -0.51 -13.88
N VAL A 121 13.06 0.47 -12.99
CA VAL A 121 14.32 1.20 -12.82
C VAL A 121 15.10 0.62 -11.65
N LEU A 122 16.32 0.16 -11.91
CA LEU A 122 17.29 -0.17 -10.87
C LEU A 122 17.83 1.13 -10.27
N LEU A 123 17.54 1.35 -8.99
CA LEU A 123 18.06 2.48 -8.23
C LEU A 123 19.27 2.05 -7.42
N PRO A 124 20.39 2.79 -7.47
CA PRO A 124 21.51 2.54 -6.58
C PRO A 124 21.15 2.97 -5.15
N PRO A 125 21.83 2.44 -4.12
CA PRO A 125 21.61 2.82 -2.73
C PRO A 125 22.00 4.28 -2.44
N THR A 126 21.46 4.86 -1.37
CA THR A 126 21.85 6.19 -0.85
C THR A 126 23.37 6.35 -0.72
N ASP A 127 24.04 5.31 -0.20
CA ASP A 127 25.50 5.34 0.01
C ASP A 127 26.29 5.45 -1.31
N TYR A 128 25.75 4.95 -2.42
CA TYR A 128 26.36 5.14 -3.74
C TYR A 128 26.36 6.61 -4.14
N PHE A 129 25.25 7.33 -3.92
CA PHE A 129 25.16 8.75 -4.23
C PHE A 129 26.11 9.57 -3.34
N LYS A 130 26.15 9.27 -2.04
CA LYS A 130 27.07 9.93 -1.10
C LYS A 130 28.53 9.74 -1.49
N ALA A 131 28.91 8.54 -1.92
CA ALA A 131 30.27 8.26 -2.41
C ALA A 131 30.63 9.04 -3.69
N HIS A 132 29.64 9.54 -4.43
CA HIS A 132 29.83 10.39 -5.61
C HIS A 132 29.54 11.87 -5.35
N ASN A 133 29.59 12.31 -4.08
CA ASN A 133 29.36 13.70 -3.64
C ASN A 133 27.95 14.23 -3.95
N LEU A 134 26.95 13.34 -3.98
CA LEU A 134 25.54 13.71 -4.10
C LEU A 134 24.81 13.37 -2.81
N ASP A 135 24.27 14.38 -2.13
CA ASP A 135 23.44 14.20 -0.94
C ASP A 135 22.00 13.87 -1.34
N ILE A 136 21.81 12.67 -1.87
CA ILE A 136 20.52 12.16 -2.32
C ILE A 136 20.15 10.96 -1.46
N HIS A 137 19.04 11.09 -0.73
CA HIS A 137 18.40 9.96 -0.09
C HIS A 137 17.49 9.24 -1.08
N VAL A 138 17.66 7.92 -1.17
CA VAL A 138 16.92 7.08 -2.12
C VAL A 138 15.77 6.41 -1.36
N PRO A 139 14.50 6.76 -1.65
CA PRO A 139 13.39 6.16 -0.94
C PRO A 139 13.23 4.68 -1.32
N GLU A 140 12.60 3.92 -0.44
CA GLU A 140 12.25 2.53 -0.69
C GLU A 140 11.39 2.38 -1.96
N PRO A 141 11.46 1.24 -2.69
CA PRO A 141 10.70 1.07 -3.92
C PRO A 141 9.19 1.24 -3.77
N ALA A 142 8.63 0.82 -2.63
CA ALA A 142 7.21 1.00 -2.32
C ALA A 142 6.86 2.49 -2.12
N VAL A 143 7.71 3.23 -1.41
CA VAL A 143 7.56 4.69 -1.19
C VAL A 143 7.73 5.45 -2.51
N PHE A 144 8.71 5.06 -3.33
CA PHE A 144 8.94 5.63 -4.66
C PHE A 144 7.70 5.44 -5.56
N TYR A 145 7.13 4.24 -5.56
CA TYR A 145 5.90 3.94 -6.29
C TYR A 145 4.71 4.74 -5.74
N TYR A 146 4.60 4.90 -4.43
CA TYR A 146 3.57 5.73 -3.83
C TYR A 146 3.67 7.21 -4.26
N PHE A 147 4.89 7.74 -4.38
CA PHE A 147 5.12 9.12 -4.81
C PHE A 147 4.75 9.36 -6.28
N THR A 148 5.08 8.42 -7.16
CA THR A 148 5.14 8.70 -8.60
C THR A 148 4.47 7.68 -9.51
N GLY A 149 4.10 6.50 -9.00
CA GLY A 149 3.60 5.38 -9.80
C GLY A 149 4.67 4.66 -10.64
N LEU A 150 5.92 5.12 -10.62
CA LEU A 150 7.03 4.48 -11.32
C LEU A 150 7.54 3.27 -10.53
N LYS A 151 7.79 2.16 -11.22
CA LYS A 151 8.34 0.95 -10.60
C LYS A 151 9.85 1.03 -10.51
N THR A 152 10.37 0.87 -9.30
CA THR A 152 11.81 0.83 -9.04
C THR A 152 12.18 -0.46 -8.31
N ILE A 153 13.47 -0.78 -8.30
CA ILE A 153 13.99 -1.96 -7.62
C ILE A 153 15.38 -1.70 -7.07
N TRP A 154 15.68 -2.31 -5.94
CA TRP A 154 17.01 -2.27 -5.32
C TRP A 154 17.94 -3.35 -5.85
N PRO A 155 19.26 -3.12 -5.83
CA PRO A 155 20.27 -4.04 -6.37
C PRO A 155 20.35 -5.36 -5.60
N ASN A 156 19.95 -5.38 -4.33
CA ASN A 156 19.94 -6.58 -3.50
C ASN A 156 18.66 -7.42 -3.66
N SER A 157 17.68 -6.98 -4.46
CA SER A 157 16.46 -7.74 -4.70
C SER A 157 16.72 -8.92 -5.64
N ALA A 158 16.08 -10.06 -5.37
CA ALA A 158 16.11 -11.23 -6.24
C ALA A 158 15.61 -10.92 -7.67
N GLU A 159 14.79 -9.88 -7.82
CA GLU A 159 14.26 -9.48 -9.12
C GLU A 159 15.06 -8.36 -9.80
N ALA A 160 16.19 -7.93 -9.24
CA ALA A 160 16.98 -6.81 -9.77
C ALA A 160 17.39 -7.03 -11.25
N SER A 161 17.61 -8.28 -11.66
CA SER A 161 17.94 -8.65 -13.03
C SER A 161 16.81 -8.42 -14.05
N LYS A 162 15.59 -8.10 -13.59
CA LYS A 162 14.44 -7.77 -14.45
C LYS A 162 14.40 -6.28 -14.81
N ALA A 163 15.23 -5.44 -14.19
CA ALA A 163 15.28 -4.02 -14.50
C ALA A 163 15.64 -3.79 -15.97
N ASN A 164 14.97 -2.84 -16.62
CA ASN A 164 15.25 -2.45 -18.01
C ASN A 164 15.90 -1.06 -18.13
N TRP A 165 16.02 -0.36 -17.00
CA TRP A 165 16.77 0.88 -16.85
C TRP A 165 17.55 0.86 -15.55
N PHE A 166 18.64 1.62 -15.48
CA PHE A 166 19.34 1.90 -14.23
C PHE A 166 19.77 3.37 -14.18
N ILE A 167 19.94 3.87 -12.95
CA ILE A 167 20.47 5.21 -12.70
C ILE A 167 21.90 5.09 -12.22
N SER A 168 22.81 5.88 -12.80
CA SER A 168 24.19 5.98 -12.38
C SER A 168 24.60 7.45 -12.20
N VAL A 169 25.75 7.69 -11.56
CA VAL A 169 26.33 9.03 -11.46
C VAL A 169 27.50 9.16 -12.42
N LYS A 170 27.47 10.18 -13.27
CA LYS A 170 28.57 10.51 -14.19
C LYS A 170 28.77 12.03 -14.21
N ASN A 171 30.01 12.49 -14.06
CA ASN A 171 30.36 13.91 -14.07
C ASN A 171 29.53 14.76 -13.07
N GLY A 172 29.19 14.20 -11.90
CA GLY A 172 28.38 14.88 -10.88
C GLY A 172 26.89 14.99 -11.21
N GLY A 173 26.41 14.36 -12.28
CA GLY A 173 25.00 14.33 -12.66
C GLY A 173 24.40 12.92 -12.65
N LEU A 174 23.08 12.85 -12.60
CA LEU A 174 22.32 11.61 -12.78
C LEU A 174 22.27 11.23 -14.26
N VAL A 175 22.65 9.99 -14.57
CA VAL A 175 22.54 9.41 -15.90
C VAL A 175 21.54 8.26 -15.86
N PHE A 176 20.70 8.22 -16.88
CA PHE A 176 19.66 7.23 -17.06
C PHE A 176 20.01 6.38 -18.28
N ASP A 177 20.37 5.12 -18.03
CA ASP A 177 20.80 4.21 -19.09
C ASP A 177 19.80 3.06 -19.23
N SER A 178 19.44 2.76 -20.48
CA SER A 178 18.65 1.58 -20.80
C SER A 178 19.55 0.34 -20.75
N VAL A 179 19.02 -0.77 -20.23
CA VAL A 179 19.73 -2.05 -20.24
C VAL A 179 19.77 -2.59 -21.67
N SER A 180 20.91 -2.41 -22.34
CA SER A 180 21.16 -2.97 -23.69
C SER A 180 21.69 -4.40 -23.64
N ASN A 181 22.43 -4.74 -22.58
CA ASN A 181 23.06 -6.03 -22.38
C ASN A 181 22.86 -6.51 -20.94
N LYS A 182 22.48 -7.77 -20.77
CA LYS A 182 22.32 -8.41 -19.46
C LYS A 182 23.61 -8.41 -18.64
N GLN A 183 24.77 -8.55 -19.29
CA GLN A 183 26.06 -8.54 -18.59
C GLN A 183 26.29 -7.18 -17.90
N ILE A 184 26.04 -6.07 -18.62
CA ILE A 184 26.15 -4.72 -18.07
C ILE A 184 25.24 -4.57 -16.85
N LEU A 185 24.00 -5.08 -16.91
CA LEU A 185 23.09 -5.03 -15.77
C LEU A 185 23.62 -5.79 -14.56
N LEU A 186 24.17 -7.00 -14.76
CA LEU A 186 24.74 -7.79 -13.66
C LEU A 186 25.98 -7.11 -13.06
N ASP A 187 26.84 -6.53 -13.89
CA ASP A 187 28.01 -5.80 -13.44
C ASP A 187 27.61 -4.54 -12.65
N THR A 188 26.57 -3.83 -13.10
CA THR A 188 26.00 -2.67 -12.40
C THR A 188 25.38 -3.08 -11.06
N ILE A 189 24.62 -4.18 -11.01
CA ILE A 189 24.06 -4.72 -9.77
C ILE A 189 25.19 -5.07 -8.79
N ALA A 190 26.24 -5.73 -9.27
CA ALA A 190 27.41 -6.07 -8.46
C ALA A 190 28.14 -4.83 -7.94
N ALA A 191 28.25 -3.77 -8.75
CA ALA A 191 28.82 -2.50 -8.34
C ALA A 191 27.97 -1.82 -7.25
N PHE A 192 26.64 -1.81 -7.40
CA PHE A 192 25.73 -1.20 -6.45
C PHE A 192 25.64 -1.97 -5.13
N ASN A 193 25.75 -3.30 -5.16
CA ASN A 193 25.75 -4.14 -3.95
C ASN A 193 26.98 -3.95 -3.06
N LYS A 194 28.00 -3.20 -3.50
CA LYS A 194 29.11 -2.76 -2.64
C LYS A 194 28.67 -1.70 -1.63
N PHE A 195 27.55 -1.03 -1.87
CA PHE A 195 27.00 0.03 -1.03
C PHE A 195 25.83 -0.51 -0.22
N LYS A 196 25.69 -0.03 1.02
CA LYS A 196 24.63 -0.49 1.90
C LYS A 196 23.31 0.15 1.49
N THR A 197 22.27 -0.67 1.34
CA THR A 197 20.90 -0.19 1.24
C THR A 197 20.42 0.23 2.62
N SER A 198 20.17 1.53 2.80
CA SER A 198 19.51 2.07 3.99
C SER A 198 17.99 2.04 3.80
N LEU A 199 17.29 1.61 4.85
CA LEU A 199 15.85 1.79 5.02
C LEU A 199 15.62 3.12 5.74
#